data_AF-A0A7K0ZIG3-F1
#
_entry.id   AF-A0A7K0ZIG3-F1
#
_cell.length_a   1.000
_cell.length_b   1.000
_cell.length_c   1.000
_cell.angle_alpha   90.00
_cell.angle_beta   90.00
_cell.angle_gamma   90.00
#
_symmetry.space_group_name_H-M   'P 1'
#
loop_
_entity.id
_entity.type
_entity.pdbx_description
1 polymer ?
#
loop_
_entity_poly.entity_id
_entity_poly.type
_entity_poly.pdbx_seq_one_letter_code
_entity_poly.pdbx_strand_id
1 'polypeptide(L)'
;MASAAPADLRPHRAPESAPKAPRRRDIQGLRTIAVLMVVLFHARLPIPGGFTGVDVFFVISGFVITGMLHREWVTTGGIRLRTFYLRRFMRLAPALGLLVAVVVLISVVLQSPYGPQQSVATTGLGALLMSANLVIANAAGDY
;
A
#
# COMPACT_ATOMS: atom_id res chain seq x y z
N MET A 1 56.39 33.92 -30.88
CA MET A 1 55.19 33.36 -31.55
C MET A 1 54.73 32.15 -30.75
N ALA A 2 53.86 32.35 -29.75
CA ALA A 2 53.32 31.27 -28.92
C ALA A 2 52.04 30.73 -29.59
N SER A 3 52.08 29.49 -30.07
CA SER A 3 50.93 28.78 -30.62
C SER A 3 50.06 28.29 -29.46
N ALA A 4 48.93 28.96 -29.23
CA ALA A 4 47.92 28.54 -28.27
C ALA A 4 47.11 27.39 -28.89
N ALA A 5 47.14 26.22 -28.24
CA ALA A 5 46.33 25.07 -28.61
C ALA A 5 44.82 25.38 -28.44
N PRO A 6 43.95 24.91 -29.36
CA PRO A 6 42.52 25.14 -29.23
C PRO A 6 41.96 24.35 -28.03
N ALA A 7 41.22 25.06 -27.17
CA ALA A 7 40.50 24.48 -26.06
C ALA A 7 39.51 23.43 -26.55
N ASP A 8 39.65 22.20 -26.05
CA ASP A 8 38.73 21.08 -26.28
C ASP A 8 37.36 21.39 -25.65
N LEU A 9 36.49 22.03 -26.42
CA LEU A 9 35.07 22.21 -26.12
C LEU A 9 34.33 20.90 -26.42
N ARG A 10 34.54 19.87 -25.60
CA ARG A 10 33.60 18.74 -25.57
C ARG A 10 32.28 19.24 -24.99
N PRO A 11 31.16 19.15 -25.72
CA PRO A 11 29.86 19.44 -25.14
C PRO A 11 29.66 18.53 -23.93
N HIS A 12 29.48 19.15 -22.77
CA HIS A 12 29.12 18.48 -21.53
C HIS A 12 27.77 17.78 -21.77
N ARG A 13 27.80 16.47 -22.09
CA ARG A 13 26.57 15.67 -22.21
C ARG A 13 25.82 15.83 -20.90
N ALA A 14 24.61 16.41 -20.97
CA ALA A 14 23.69 16.44 -19.85
C ALA A 14 23.60 15.04 -19.24
N PRO A 15 23.56 14.90 -17.90
CA PRO A 15 23.58 13.60 -17.25
C PRO A 15 22.42 12.78 -17.80
N GLU A 16 22.77 11.73 -18.55
CA GLU A 16 21.83 10.76 -19.08
C GLU A 16 21.03 10.22 -17.89
N SER A 17 19.72 10.46 -17.91
CA SER A 17 18.84 10.16 -16.78
C SER A 17 18.99 8.69 -16.40
N ALA A 18 19.58 8.43 -15.22
CA ALA A 18 19.86 7.08 -14.76
C ALA A 18 18.60 6.20 -14.88
N PRO A 19 18.71 4.99 -15.46
CA PRO A 19 17.55 4.14 -15.70
C PRO A 19 16.79 3.88 -14.41
N LYS A 20 15.49 4.20 -14.42
CA LYS A 20 14.58 3.91 -13.30
C LYS A 20 14.57 2.41 -13.08
N ALA A 21 15.04 1.95 -11.91
CA ALA A 21 15.11 0.52 -11.60
C ALA A 21 13.77 -0.19 -11.91
N PRO A 22 13.81 -1.37 -12.57
CA PRO A 22 12.60 -2.08 -12.97
C PRO A 22 11.67 -2.35 -11.78
N ARG A 23 10.38 -2.09 -11.96
CA ARG A 23 9.37 -2.41 -10.95
C ARG A 23 9.21 -3.93 -10.87
N ARG A 24 9.52 -4.51 -9.71
CA ARG A 24 9.38 -5.95 -9.41
C ARG A 24 7.92 -6.39 -9.40
N ARG A 25 7.38 -6.68 -10.59
CA ARG A 25 6.00 -7.11 -10.83
C ARG A 25 5.72 -8.50 -10.26
N ASP A 26 6.73 -9.35 -10.25
CA ASP A 26 6.75 -10.66 -9.57
C ASP A 26 6.31 -10.56 -8.10
N ILE A 27 6.94 -9.67 -7.32
CA ILE A 27 6.58 -9.48 -5.91
C ILE A 27 5.16 -8.93 -5.76
N GLN A 28 4.76 -8.03 -6.65
CA GLN A 28 3.40 -7.49 -6.62
C GLN A 28 2.36 -8.58 -6.91
N GLY A 29 2.64 -9.48 -7.85
CA GLY A 29 1.80 -10.65 -8.14
C GLY A 29 1.65 -11.55 -6.92
N LEU A 30 2.73 -11.86 -6.21
CA LEU A 30 2.67 -12.66 -4.98
C LEU A 30 1.82 -12.00 -3.89
N ARG A 31 1.92 -10.68 -3.73
CA ARG A 31 1.05 -9.94 -2.79
C ARG A 31 -0.42 -10.00 -3.20
N THR A 32 -0.71 -9.92 -4.50
CA THR A 32 -2.09 -10.05 -5.02
C THR A 32 -2.64 -11.44 -4.73
N ILE A 33 -1.88 -12.50 -4.95
CA ILE A 33 -2.29 -13.88 -4.63
C ILE A 33 -2.59 -14.02 -3.15
N ALA A 34 -1.73 -13.47 -2.28
CA ALA A 34 -1.94 -13.50 -0.83
C ALA A 34 -3.26 -12.82 -0.42
N VAL A 35 -3.56 -11.64 -0.99
CA VAL A 35 -4.85 -10.95 -0.74
C VAL A 35 -6.04 -11.74 -1.29
N LEU A 36 -5.91 -12.36 -2.47
CA LEU A 36 -6.98 -13.19 -3.04
C LEU A 36 -7.32 -14.37 -2.13
N MET A 37 -6.33 -15.06 -1.56
CA MET A 37 -6.58 -16.12 -0.59
C MET A 37 -7.43 -15.63 0.59
N VAL A 38 -7.14 -14.44 1.13
CA VAL A 38 -7.88 -13.84 2.25
C VAL A 38 -9.31 -13.49 1.83
N VAL A 39 -9.50 -12.89 0.67
CA VAL A 39 -10.84 -12.53 0.15
C VAL A 39 -11.69 -13.76 -0.09
N LEU A 40 -11.15 -14.78 -0.76
CA LEU A 40 -11.88 -16.03 -1.04
C LEU A 40 -12.23 -16.77 0.25
N PHE A 41 -11.33 -16.78 1.23
CA PHE A 41 -11.61 -17.31 2.56
C PHE A 41 -12.79 -16.60 3.24
N HIS A 42 -12.83 -15.27 3.22
CA HIS A 42 -13.95 -14.50 3.79
C HIS A 42 -15.24 -14.63 2.97
N ALA A 43 -15.16 -14.95 1.68
CA ALA A 43 -16.30 -15.28 0.82
C ALA A 43 -16.90 -16.67 1.10
N ARG A 44 -16.44 -17.37 2.16
CA ARG A 44 -16.85 -18.73 2.55
C ARG A 44 -16.53 -19.80 1.50
N LEU A 45 -15.53 -19.56 0.65
CA LEU A 45 -15.02 -20.57 -0.26
C LEU A 45 -14.06 -21.51 0.49
N PRO A 46 -14.01 -22.80 0.14
CA PRO A 46 -13.17 -23.78 0.81
C PRO A 46 -11.71 -23.61 0.38
N ILE A 47 -11.05 -22.59 0.91
CA ILE A 47 -9.61 -22.32 0.75
C ILE A 47 -8.91 -22.69 2.06
N PRO A 48 -8.40 -23.92 2.22
CA PRO A 48 -7.74 -24.35 3.45
C PRO A 48 -6.57 -23.40 3.75
N GLY A 49 -6.53 -22.88 4.98
CA GLY A 49 -5.45 -21.97 5.39
C GLY A 49 -5.47 -20.60 4.72
N GLY A 50 -6.57 -20.16 4.10
CA GLY A 50 -6.64 -18.86 3.41
C GLY A 50 -6.32 -17.63 4.29
N PHE A 51 -6.45 -17.75 5.62
CA PHE A 51 -6.02 -16.74 6.58
C PHE A 51 -4.51 -16.48 6.57
N THR A 52 -3.69 -17.48 6.22
CA THR A 52 -2.22 -17.35 6.13
C THR A 52 -1.80 -16.38 5.02
N GLY A 53 -2.70 -16.04 4.10
CA GLY A 53 -2.50 -14.97 3.12
C GLY A 53 -2.20 -13.62 3.77
N VAL A 54 -2.74 -13.35 4.98
CA VAL A 54 -2.42 -12.13 5.74
C VAL A 54 -0.94 -12.11 6.13
N ASP A 55 -0.43 -13.21 6.70
CA ASP A 55 0.97 -13.33 7.13
C ASP A 55 1.93 -13.19 5.95
N VAL A 56 1.65 -13.92 4.85
CA VAL A 56 2.45 -13.87 3.63
C VAL A 56 2.47 -12.45 3.04
N PHE A 57 1.32 -11.76 3.00
CA PHE A 57 1.26 -10.39 2.50
C PHE A 57 2.10 -9.43 3.35
N PHE A 58 2.08 -9.55 4.67
CA PHE A 58 2.86 -8.70 5.57
C PHE A 58 4.35 -8.97 5.47
N VAL A 59 4.78 -10.25 5.42
CA VAL A 59 6.19 -10.62 5.25
C VAL A 59 6.75 -10.05 3.95
N ILE A 60 6.05 -10.26 2.83
CA ILE A 60 6.49 -9.74 1.52
C ILE A 60 6.51 -8.20 1.53
N SER A 61 5.50 -7.57 2.14
CA SER A 61 5.45 -6.11 2.24
C SER A 61 6.61 -5.57 3.08
N GLY A 62 6.95 -6.24 4.18
CA GLY A 62 8.10 -5.92 5.03
C GLY A 62 9.41 -5.97 4.25
N PHE A 63 9.67 -7.06 3.52
CA PHE A 63 10.84 -7.20 2.66
C PHE A 63 10.99 -6.03 1.66
N VAL A 64 9.91 -5.67 0.97
CA VAL A 64 9.90 -4.56 0.00
C VAL A 64 10.12 -3.20 0.66
N ILE A 65 9.46 -2.95 1.80
CA ILE A 65 9.61 -1.70 2.54
C ILE A 65 11.05 -1.55 3.04
N THR A 66 11.59 -2.57 3.69
CA THR A 66 12.97 -2.56 4.19
C THR A 66 13.97 -2.36 3.06
N GLY A 67 13.80 -3.02 1.91
CA GLY A 67 14.66 -2.79 0.75
C GLY A 67 14.61 -1.35 0.22
N MET A 68 13.42 -0.71 0.23
CA MET A 68 13.29 0.70 -0.14
C MET A 68 13.96 1.64 0.86
N LEU A 69 13.78 1.40 2.17
CA LEU A 69 14.38 2.21 3.23
C LEU A 69 15.90 2.04 3.28
N HIS A 70 16.40 0.81 3.09
CA HIS A 70 17.83 0.53 3.00
C HIS A 70 18.47 1.26 1.81
N ARG A 71 17.82 1.25 0.63
CA ARG A 71 18.31 2.02 -0.51
C ARG A 71 18.33 3.52 -0.22
N GLU A 72 17.27 4.07 0.39
CA GLU A 72 17.25 5.48 0.79
C GLU A 72 18.42 5.79 1.73
N TRP A 73 18.61 4.99 2.78
CA TRP A 73 19.72 5.11 3.73
C TRP A 73 21.08 5.14 3.05
N VAL A 74 21.37 4.17 2.16
CA VAL A 74 22.65 4.10 1.43
C VAL A 74 22.87 5.33 0.55
N THR A 75 21.80 5.87 -0.06
CA THR A 75 21.92 7.01 -0.98
C THR A 75 21.93 8.38 -0.30
N THR A 76 21.26 8.54 0.84
CA THR A 76 21.06 9.85 1.49
C THR A 76 21.61 9.94 2.91
N GLY A 77 22.15 8.84 3.47
CA GLY A 77 22.67 8.78 4.84
C GLY A 77 21.60 8.83 5.94
N GLY A 78 20.32 8.70 5.59
CA GLY A 78 19.20 8.86 6.52
C GLY A 78 17.87 8.39 5.94
N ILE A 79 16.89 8.10 6.80
CA ILE A 79 15.53 7.69 6.39
C ILE A 79 14.52 8.80 6.64
N ARG A 80 13.81 9.25 5.60
CA ARG A 80 12.72 10.23 5.73
C ARG A 80 11.37 9.54 5.91
N LEU A 81 11.11 9.08 7.13
CA LEU A 81 9.88 8.37 7.48
C LEU A 81 8.62 9.17 7.15
N ARG A 82 8.59 10.48 7.42
CA ARG A 82 7.45 11.35 7.10
C ARG A 82 7.10 11.28 5.61
N THR A 83 8.09 11.44 4.74
CA THR A 83 7.87 11.38 3.29
C THR A 83 7.46 9.98 2.82
N PHE A 84 8.02 8.93 3.44
CA PHE A 84 7.61 7.55 3.19
C PHE A 84 6.11 7.33 3.51
N TYR A 85 5.67 7.71 4.71
CA TYR A 85 4.28 7.54 5.13
C TYR A 85 3.33 8.41 4.32
N LEU A 86 3.67 9.67 4.03
CA LEU A 86 2.84 10.56 3.20
C LEU A 86 2.62 9.99 1.78
N ARG A 87 3.69 9.51 1.12
CA ARG A 87 3.58 8.86 -0.20
C ARG A 87 2.72 7.61 -0.14
N ARG A 88 2.82 6.85 0.94
CA ARG A 88 2.03 5.63 1.14
C ARG A 88 0.56 5.97 1.37
N PHE A 89 0.27 6.97 2.20
CA PHE A 89 -1.08 7.44 2.48
C PHE A 89 -1.75 7.95 1.22
N MET A 90 -1.11 8.87 0.48
CA MET A 90 -1.67 9.42 -0.78
C MET A 90 -1.89 8.36 -1.87
N ARG A 91 -1.20 7.22 -1.78
CA ARG A 91 -1.41 6.08 -2.68
C ARG A 91 -2.54 5.16 -2.25
N LEU A 92 -2.74 4.95 -0.94
CA LEU A 92 -3.71 3.98 -0.40
C LEU A 92 -5.08 4.62 -0.09
N ALA A 93 -5.09 5.87 0.36
CA ALA A 93 -6.30 6.59 0.77
C ALA A 93 -7.36 6.70 -0.33
N PRO A 94 -7.04 6.96 -1.62
CA PRO A 94 -8.06 7.03 -2.67
C PRO A 94 -8.80 5.70 -2.87
N ALA A 95 -8.07 4.59 -2.88
CA ALA A 95 -8.65 3.26 -3.04
C ALA A 95 -9.52 2.88 -1.83
N LEU A 96 -9.05 3.21 -0.62
CA LEU A 96 -9.82 3.01 0.61
C LEU A 96 -11.11 3.83 0.62
N GLY A 97 -11.03 5.12 0.29
CA GLY A 97 -12.20 6.01 0.23
C GLY A 97 -13.24 5.52 -0.77
N LEU A 98 -12.80 5.12 -1.97
CA LEU A 98 -13.68 4.53 -2.98
C LEU A 98 -14.34 3.24 -2.47
N LEU A 99 -13.56 2.33 -1.89
CA LEU A 99 -14.08 1.06 -1.34
C LEU A 99 -15.15 1.32 -0.27
N VAL A 100 -14.87 2.19 0.69
CA VAL A 100 -15.82 2.53 1.77
C VAL A 100 -17.08 3.15 1.18
N ALA A 101 -16.96 4.10 0.25
CA ALA A 101 -18.11 4.73 -0.39
C ALA A 101 -18.99 3.70 -1.12
N VAL A 102 -18.39 2.79 -1.89
CA VAL A 102 -19.11 1.72 -2.60
C VAL A 102 -19.79 0.76 -1.61
N VAL A 103 -19.10 0.33 -0.56
CA VAL A 103 -19.67 -0.58 0.45
C VAL A 103 -20.82 0.07 1.21
N VAL A 104 -20.71 1.35 1.58
CA VAL A 104 -21.81 2.10 2.21
C VAL A 104 -23.00 2.21 1.26
N LEU A 105 -22.78 2.55 -0.01
CA LEU A 105 -23.86 2.63 -1.00
C LEU A 105 -24.57 1.29 -1.17
N ILE A 106 -23.81 0.19 -1.27
CA ILE A 106 -24.36 -1.17 -1.36
C ILE A 106 -25.15 -1.51 -0.09
N SER A 107 -24.65 -1.16 1.10
CA SER A 107 -25.33 -1.42 2.37
C SER A 107 -26.68 -0.68 2.47
N VAL A 108 -26.76 0.57 1.98
CA VAL A 108 -28.02 1.34 1.93
C VAL A 108 -29.07 0.65 1.05
N VAL A 109 -28.66 0.05 -0.06
CA VAL A 109 -29.58 -0.62 -1.01
C VAL A 109 -29.98 -2.02 -0.53
N LEU A 110 -29.06 -2.78 0.07
CA LEU A 110 -29.26 -4.20 0.35
C LEU A 110 -29.54 -4.56 1.81
N GLN A 111 -29.25 -3.68 2.77
CA GLN A 111 -29.37 -3.99 4.19
C GLN A 111 -30.46 -3.18 4.89
N SER A 112 -31.00 -3.75 5.98
CA SER A 112 -31.97 -3.07 6.85
C SER A 112 -31.36 -1.82 7.49
N PRO A 113 -32.12 -0.72 7.57
CA PRO A 113 -31.69 0.50 8.27
C PRO A 113 -31.65 0.33 9.79
N TYR A 114 -32.11 -0.79 10.34
CA TYR A 114 -32.13 -1.05 11.78
C TYR A 114 -31.02 -2.05 12.16
N GLY A 115 -29.81 -1.55 12.39
CA GLY A 115 -28.65 -2.29 12.92
C GLY A 115 -27.50 -2.45 11.91
N PRO A 116 -27.66 -3.23 10.82
CA PRO A 116 -26.57 -3.55 9.91
C PRO A 116 -25.93 -2.32 9.23
N GLN A 117 -26.73 -1.35 8.79
CA GLN A 117 -26.21 -0.12 8.18
C GLN A 117 -25.37 0.70 9.17
N GLN A 118 -25.76 0.77 10.45
CA GLN A 118 -24.97 1.46 11.48
C GLN A 118 -23.63 0.77 11.70
N SER A 119 -23.60 -0.57 11.70
CA SER A 119 -22.34 -1.33 11.82
C SER A 119 -21.41 -1.07 10.63
N VAL A 120 -21.94 -1.04 9.41
CA VAL A 120 -21.16 -0.68 8.20
C VAL A 120 -20.65 0.76 8.28
N ALA A 121 -21.46 1.70 8.76
CA ALA A 121 -21.06 3.09 8.90
C ALA A 121 -19.96 3.29 9.95
N THR A 122 -20.07 2.67 11.12
CA THR A 122 -19.07 2.79 12.20
C THR A 122 -17.75 2.11 11.83
N THR A 123 -17.80 0.91 11.26
CA THR A 123 -16.60 0.21 10.77
C THR A 123 -15.99 0.92 9.56
N GLY A 124 -16.80 1.50 8.66
CA GLY A 124 -16.35 2.32 7.54
C GLY A 124 -15.64 3.60 7.99
N LEU A 125 -16.19 4.32 8.98
CA LEU A 125 -15.53 5.47 9.60
C LEU A 125 -14.22 5.06 10.28
N GLY A 126 -14.24 3.96 11.05
CA GLY A 126 -13.02 3.38 11.62
C GLY A 126 -11.98 3.05 10.55
N ALA A 127 -12.39 2.52 9.41
CA ALA A 127 -11.48 2.20 8.31
C ALA A 127 -10.83 3.46 7.72
N LEU A 128 -11.62 4.52 7.46
CA LEU A 128 -11.12 5.80 6.96
C LEU A 128 -10.12 6.46 7.92
N LEU A 129 -10.33 6.31 9.22
CA LEU A 129 -9.43 6.79 10.27
C LEU A 129 -8.26 5.83 10.55
N MET A 130 -8.15 4.73 9.80
CA MET A 130 -7.18 3.65 10.01
C MET A 130 -7.23 3.02 11.41
N SER A 131 -8.39 3.10 12.07
CA SER A 131 -8.68 2.59 13.42
C SER A 131 -9.76 1.49 13.43
N ALA A 132 -10.12 0.94 12.27
CA ALA A 132 -11.15 -0.11 12.16
C ALA A 132 -10.90 -1.28 13.12
N ASN A 133 -9.65 -1.68 13.32
CA ASN A 133 -9.33 -2.78 14.22
C ASN A 133 -9.71 -2.48 15.68
N LEU A 134 -9.64 -1.21 16.12
CA LEU A 134 -10.10 -0.80 17.46
C LEU A 134 -11.64 -0.81 17.55
N VAL A 135 -12.31 -0.33 16.50
CA VAL A 135 -13.78 -0.35 16.41
C VAL A 135 -14.29 -1.79 16.46
N ILE A 136 -13.67 -2.68 15.69
CA ILE A 136 -14.01 -4.11 15.66
C ILE A 136 -13.69 -4.77 17.00
N ALA A 137 -12.54 -4.48 17.62
CA ALA A 137 -12.19 -5.04 18.92
C ALA A 137 -13.20 -4.67 20.02
N ASN A 138 -13.65 -3.41 20.05
CA ASN A 138 -14.66 -2.95 20.99
C ASN A 138 -16.05 -3.55 20.70
N ALA A 139 -16.39 -3.78 19.43
CA ALA A 139 -17.64 -4.44 19.05
C ALA A 139 -17.62 -5.97 19.22
N ALA A 140 -16.43 -6.58 19.26
CA ALA A 140 -16.23 -8.01 19.43
C ALA A 140 -16.04 -8.42 20.91
N GLY A 141 -15.88 -7.45 21.82
CA GLY A 141 -15.75 -7.69 23.26
C GLY A 141 -17.02 -8.20 23.95
N ASP A 142 -18.15 -8.26 23.23
CA ASP A 142 -19.46 -8.71 23.71
C ASP A 142 -19.76 -10.19 23.39
N TYR A 143 -18.74 -11.02 23.11
CA TYR A 143 -18.85 -12.48 23.00
C TYR A 143 -18.25 -13.20 24.20
#